data_AF-A0A7S3PBV9-F1
#
_entry.id   AF-A0A7S3PBV9-F1
#
_cell.length_a   1.000
_cell.length_b   1.000
_cell.length_c   1.000
_cell.angle_alpha   90.00
_cell.angle_beta   90.00
_cell.angle_gamma   90.00
#
_symmetry.space_group_name_H-M   'P 1'
#
loop_
_entity.id
_entity.type
_entity.pdbx_description
1 polymer ?
#
loop_
_entity_poly.entity_id
_entity_poly.type
_entity_poly.pdbx_seq_one_letter_code
_entity_poly.pdbx_strand_id
1 'polypeptide(L)'
;EEAKMIVNGLTIEPQIGIHFPNKSLELFWDKLEEIALNERKAGKGDETLMTQEDVVKRVGEHLDRFMNLLPEDPVPVKKKREREKVPDESGIDWLEAYSEGTLESYKVDELKMYLKSVGDKTTGRKHELK
;
A
#
# COMPACT_ATOMS: atom_id res chain seq x y z
N GLU A 1 -2.55 -27.07 -4.42
CA GLU A 1 -3.15 -27.72 -5.61
C GLU A 1 -4.01 -26.76 -6.44
N GLU A 2 -4.72 -25.82 -5.81
CA GLU A 2 -5.59 -24.87 -6.51
C GLU A 2 -4.88 -23.95 -7.51
N ALA A 3 -3.64 -23.51 -7.23
CA ALA A 3 -2.83 -22.75 -8.19
C ALA A 3 -2.61 -23.51 -9.52
N LYS A 4 -2.52 -24.85 -9.49
CA LYS A 4 -2.43 -25.66 -10.71
C LYS A 4 -3.77 -25.73 -11.45
N MET A 5 -4.90 -25.71 -10.73
CA MET A 5 -6.23 -25.67 -11.34
C MET A 5 -6.53 -24.32 -12.01
N ILE A 6 -6.09 -23.21 -11.41
CA ILE A 6 -6.16 -21.86 -12.01
C ILE A 6 -5.38 -21.83 -13.33
N VAL A 7 -4.13 -22.31 -13.31
CA VAL A 7 -3.28 -22.34 -14.52
C VAL A 7 -3.88 -23.26 -15.59
N ASN A 8 -4.33 -24.46 -15.21
CA ASN A 8 -4.93 -25.42 -16.16
C ASN A 8 -6.26 -24.89 -16.74
N GLY A 9 -7.09 -24.18 -15.96
CA GLY A 9 -8.31 -23.55 -16.44
C GLY A 9 -8.09 -22.38 -17.41
N LEU A 10 -6.88 -21.79 -17.39
CA LEU A 10 -6.43 -20.75 -18.33
C LEU A 10 -5.57 -21.29 -19.47
N THR A 11 -5.24 -22.58 -19.45
CA THR A 11 -4.37 -23.18 -20.47
C THR A 11 -5.19 -23.39 -21.75
N ILE A 12 -4.98 -22.52 -22.72
CA ILE A 12 -5.48 -22.68 -24.09
C ILE A 12 -4.46 -23.55 -24.83
N GLU A 13 -4.91 -24.65 -25.44
CA GLU A 13 -4.02 -25.46 -26.27
C GLU A 13 -3.44 -24.60 -27.40
N PRO A 14 -2.10 -24.52 -27.55
CA PRO A 14 -1.51 -23.70 -28.59
C PRO A 14 -1.86 -24.29 -29.96
N GLN A 15 -2.74 -23.61 -30.68
CA GLN A 15 -3.13 -23.99 -32.03
C GLN A 15 -2.02 -23.58 -33.02
N ILE A 16 -1.06 -24.48 -33.24
CA ILE A 16 0.05 -24.26 -34.16
C ILE A 16 -0.48 -24.38 -35.60
N GLY A 17 -0.21 -23.37 -36.43
CA GLY A 17 -0.64 -23.34 -37.84
C GLY A 17 -1.99 -22.66 -38.09
N ILE A 18 -2.62 -22.11 -37.06
CA ILE A 18 -3.81 -21.27 -37.20
C ILE A 18 -3.38 -19.81 -37.29
N HIS A 19 -3.80 -19.14 -38.37
CA HIS A 19 -3.51 -17.74 -38.58
C HIS A 19 -4.38 -16.88 -37.66
N PHE A 20 -3.79 -16.41 -36.55
CA PHE A 20 -4.42 -15.36 -35.77
C PHE A 20 -4.30 -14.03 -36.53
N PRO A 21 -5.37 -13.22 -36.56
CA PRO A 21 -5.30 -11.90 -37.17
C PRO A 21 -4.20 -11.07 -36.50
N ASN A 22 -3.33 -10.48 -37.31
CA ASN A 22 -2.32 -9.57 -36.79
C ASN A 22 -2.98 -8.22 -36.51
N LYS A 23 -3.17 -7.91 -35.23
CA LYS A 23 -3.86 -6.69 -34.80
C LYS A 23 -3.22 -5.41 -35.32
N SER A 24 -1.90 -5.37 -35.42
CA SER A 24 -1.19 -4.21 -35.98
C SER A 24 -1.52 -4.00 -37.45
N LEU A 25 -1.67 -5.09 -38.21
CA LEU A 25 -2.11 -5.01 -39.61
C LEU A 25 -3.57 -4.60 -39.73
N GLU A 26 -4.46 -5.13 -38.89
CA GLU A 26 -5.87 -4.71 -38.88
C GLU A 26 -6.02 -3.22 -38.60
N LEU A 27 -5.35 -2.71 -37.55
CA LEU A 27 -5.39 -1.29 -37.19
C LEU A 27 -4.83 -0.39 -38.30
N PHE A 28 -3.78 -0.85 -38.97
CA PHE A 28 -3.21 -0.15 -40.11
C PHE A 28 -4.21 -0.03 -41.27
N TRP A 29 -4.87 -1.14 -41.64
CA TRP A 29 -5.86 -1.14 -42.71
C TRP A 29 -7.12 -0.37 -42.34
N ASP A 30 -7.63 -0.52 -41.12
CA ASP A 30 -8.75 0.26 -40.62
C ASP A 30 -8.46 1.76 -40.68
N LYS A 31 -7.23 2.17 -40.34
CA LYS A 31 -6.84 3.59 -40.40
C LYS A 31 -6.72 4.10 -41.83
N LEU A 32 -6.18 3.28 -42.74
CA LEU A 32 -6.15 3.61 -44.17
C LEU A 32 -7.55 3.77 -44.74
N GLU A 33 -8.48 2.89 -44.38
CA GLU A 33 -9.88 3.00 -44.79
C GLU A 33 -10.56 4.24 -44.20
N GLU A 34 -10.32 4.57 -42.93
CA GLU A 34 -10.84 5.79 -42.28
C GLU A 34 -10.40 7.06 -43.03
N ILE A 35 -9.11 7.11 -43.42
CA ILE A 35 -8.55 8.23 -44.18
C ILE A 35 -9.12 8.28 -45.60
N ALA A 36 -9.23 7.12 -46.26
CA ALA A 36 -9.72 7.03 -47.64
C ALA A 36 -11.21 7.38 -47.77
N LEU A 37 -12.03 7.02 -46.78
CA LEU A 37 -13.48 7.25 -46.75
C LEU A 37 -13.88 8.53 -46.01
N ASN A 38 -12.94 9.17 -45.31
CA ASN A 38 -13.16 10.36 -44.48
C ASN A 38 -14.28 10.18 -43.43
N GLU A 39 -14.47 8.94 -42.97
CA GLU A 39 -15.48 8.53 -41.99
C GLU A 39 -14.80 7.94 -40.77
N ARG A 40 -15.12 8.47 -39.57
CA ARG A 40 -14.66 7.88 -38.29
C ARG A 40 -15.37 6.56 -38.04
N LYS A 41 -14.67 5.44 -38.19
CA LYS A 41 -15.16 4.14 -37.71
C LYS A 41 -15.09 4.08 -36.18
N ALA A 42 -16.15 3.58 -35.55
CA ALA A 42 -16.12 3.20 -34.14
C ALA A 42 -15.19 2.00 -33.98
N GLY A 43 -14.22 2.08 -33.06
CA GLY A 43 -13.22 1.03 -32.86
C GLY A 43 -13.88 -0.31 -32.57
N LYS A 44 -13.56 -1.34 -33.38
CA LYS A 44 -13.93 -2.72 -33.10
C LYS A 44 -13.08 -3.25 -31.95
N GLY A 45 -13.73 -3.85 -30.96
CA GLY A 45 -13.08 -4.47 -29.81
C GLY A 45 -12.06 -5.53 -30.23
N ASP A 46 -11.06 -5.74 -29.38
CA ASP A 46 -9.94 -6.65 -29.67
C ASP A 46 -10.34 -8.11 -29.36
N GLU A 47 -10.71 -8.86 -30.39
CA GLU A 47 -11.13 -10.27 -30.27
C GLU A 47 -9.98 -11.20 -29.87
N THR A 48 -8.73 -10.73 -29.88
CA THR A 48 -7.55 -11.50 -29.47
C THR A 48 -7.30 -11.45 -27.95
N LEU A 49 -7.99 -10.57 -27.23
CA LEU A 49 -7.84 -10.40 -25.79
C LEU A 49 -9.00 -11.08 -25.06
N MET A 50 -8.66 -11.89 -24.05
CA MET A 50 -9.65 -12.46 -23.15
C MET A 50 -10.09 -11.38 -22.15
N THR A 51 -11.41 -11.15 -22.04
CA THR A 51 -11.95 -10.10 -21.16
C THR A 51 -11.87 -10.52 -19.69
N GLN A 52 -11.84 -9.54 -18.77
CA GLN A 52 -11.84 -9.83 -17.33
C GLN A 52 -13.08 -10.64 -16.90
N GLU A 53 -14.23 -10.39 -17.51
CA GLU A 53 -15.46 -11.15 -17.25
C GLU A 53 -15.32 -12.62 -17.63
N ASP A 54 -14.62 -12.93 -18.72
CA ASP A 54 -14.36 -14.29 -19.16
C ASP A 54 -13.37 -15.02 -18.24
N VAL A 55 -12.38 -14.30 -17.69
CA VAL A 55 -11.41 -14.84 -16.73
C VAL A 55 -12.13 -15.20 -15.42
N VAL A 56 -12.96 -14.30 -14.91
CA VAL A 56 -13.73 -14.52 -13.68
C VAL A 56 -14.73 -15.67 -13.86
N LYS A 57 -15.38 -15.80 -15.01
CA LYS A 57 -16.28 -16.94 -15.29
C LYS A 57 -15.55 -18.29 -15.30
N ARG A 58 -14.32 -18.34 -15.80
CA ARG A 58 -13.57 -19.61 -15.93
C ARG A 58 -12.88 -20.02 -14.63
N VAL A 59 -12.45 -19.06 -13.81
CA VAL A 59 -11.51 -19.34 -12.71
C VAL A 59 -11.92 -18.71 -11.38
N GLY A 60 -13.00 -17.92 -11.34
CA GLY A 60 -13.42 -17.16 -10.16
C GLY A 60 -13.48 -17.99 -8.88
N GLU A 61 -14.13 -19.16 -8.93
CA GLU A 61 -14.24 -20.05 -7.76
C GLU A 61 -12.90 -20.56 -7.25
N HIS A 62 -11.94 -20.82 -8.13
CA HIS A 62 -10.59 -21.24 -7.76
C HIS A 62 -9.76 -20.08 -7.23
N LEU A 63 -9.99 -18.87 -7.74
CA LEU A 63 -9.34 -17.65 -7.30
C LEU A 63 -9.79 -17.29 -5.88
N ASP A 64 -11.08 -17.37 -5.59
CA ASP A 64 -11.63 -17.11 -4.25
C ASP A 64 -11.11 -18.11 -3.21
N ARG A 65 -11.04 -19.40 -3.55
CA ARG A 65 -10.47 -20.40 -2.65
C ARG A 65 -8.97 -20.20 -2.45
N PHE A 66 -8.24 -19.84 -3.51
CA PHE A 66 -6.82 -19.54 -3.40
C PHE A 66 -6.56 -18.31 -2.50
N MET A 67 -7.39 -17.27 -2.60
CA MET A 67 -7.30 -16.09 -1.74
C MET A 67 -7.53 -16.44 -0.26
N ASN A 68 -8.45 -17.38 0.03
CA ASN A 68 -8.70 -17.86 1.40
C ASN A 68 -7.57 -18.74 1.97
N LEU A 69 -6.68 -19.24 1.12
CA LEU A 69 -5.50 -20.01 1.53
C LEU A 69 -4.25 -19.14 1.73
N LEU A 70 -4.29 -17.87 1.31
CA LEU A 70 -3.20 -16.94 1.54
C LEU A 70 -3.20 -16.50 3.01
N PRO A 71 -2.02 -16.47 3.66
CA PRO A 71 -1.91 -15.91 5.00
C PRO A 71 -2.34 -14.44 4.98
N GLU A 72 -3.00 -13.99 6.05
CA GLU A 72 -3.38 -12.59 6.21
C GLU A 72 -2.13 -11.70 6.10
N ASP A 73 -2.26 -10.59 5.36
CA ASP A 73 -1.17 -9.64 5.21
C ASP A 73 -0.71 -9.16 6.59
N PRO A 74 0.61 -9.19 6.88
CA PRO A 74 1.10 -8.77 8.17
C PRO A 74 0.77 -7.30 8.38
N VAL A 75 -0.12 -7.01 9.33
CA VAL A 75 -0.40 -5.64 9.75
C VAL A 75 0.93 -5.01 10.18
N PRO A 76 1.38 -3.92 9.54
CA PRO A 76 2.67 -3.32 9.88
C PRO A 76 2.61 -2.80 11.32
N VAL A 77 3.22 -3.54 12.24
CA VAL A 77 3.39 -3.12 13.63
C VAL A 77 4.34 -1.92 13.61
N LYS A 78 3.78 -0.71 13.62
CA LYS A 78 4.54 0.52 13.80
C LYS A 78 5.13 0.51 15.21
N LYS A 79 6.34 -0.02 15.36
CA LYS A 79 7.12 0.17 16.59
C LYS A 79 7.31 1.68 16.79
N LYS A 80 6.82 2.22 17.90
CA LYS A 80 7.12 3.61 18.28
C LYS A 80 8.63 3.74 18.42
N ARG A 81 9.22 4.74 17.75
CA ARG A 81 10.64 5.07 17.91
C ARG A 81 10.87 5.50 19.36
N GLU A 82 11.61 4.70 20.11
CA GLU A 82 12.09 5.10 21.43
C GLU A 82 13.10 6.24 21.27
N ARG A 83 12.98 7.27 22.10
CA ARG A 83 13.92 8.39 22.14
C ARG A 83 15.10 7.99 23.03
N GLU A 84 16.30 8.40 22.61
CA GLU A 84 17.50 8.23 23.42
C GLU A 84 17.36 9.04 24.72
N LYS A 85 17.56 8.38 25.86
CA LYS A 85 17.48 8.99 27.18
C LYS A 85 18.80 9.69 27.49
N VAL A 86 18.73 10.95 27.89
CA VAL A 86 19.91 11.75 28.28
C VAL A 86 19.85 11.95 29.79
N PRO A 87 20.92 11.67 30.56
CA PRO A 87 20.92 11.88 32.01
C PRO A 87 20.55 13.33 32.35
N ASP A 88 19.77 13.50 33.41
CA ASP A 88 19.37 14.83 33.87
C ASP A 88 20.52 15.50 34.63
N GLU A 89 20.85 16.73 34.24
CA GLU A 89 21.89 17.57 34.83
C GLU A 89 21.30 18.74 35.64
N SER A 90 19.96 18.79 35.80
CA SER A 90 19.28 19.89 36.49
C SER A 90 19.54 19.96 38.00
N GLY A 91 19.89 18.83 38.63
CA GLY A 91 20.10 18.74 40.07
C GLY A 91 18.81 18.87 40.90
N ILE A 92 17.63 18.76 40.28
CA ILE A 92 16.32 18.89 40.93
C ILE A 92 15.78 17.49 41.25
N ASP A 93 15.23 17.32 42.46
CA ASP A 93 14.40 16.14 42.76
C ASP A 93 13.00 16.32 42.17
N TRP A 94 12.81 15.78 40.98
CA TRP A 94 11.55 15.87 40.24
C TRP A 94 10.40 15.12 40.91
N LEU A 95 10.68 14.11 41.73
CA LEU A 95 9.66 13.36 42.43
C LEU A 95 9.08 14.21 43.56
N GLU A 96 9.95 14.89 44.31
CA GLU A 96 9.56 15.83 45.35
C GLU A 96 8.80 17.02 44.75
N ALA A 97 9.33 17.63 43.69
CA ALA A 97 8.68 18.76 42.99
C ALA A 97 7.30 18.40 42.42
N TYR A 98 7.11 17.16 41.96
CA TYR A 98 5.80 16.66 41.52
C TYR A 98 4.85 16.50 42.71
N SER A 99 5.32 15.92 43.82
CA SER A 99 4.51 15.67 45.01
C SER A 99 4.04 16.96 45.70
N GLU A 100 4.86 18.01 45.68
CA GLU A 100 4.55 19.31 46.26
C GLU A 100 3.76 20.24 45.31
N GLY A 101 3.57 19.83 44.05
CA GLY A 101 2.90 20.66 43.04
C GLY A 101 3.70 21.89 42.61
N THR A 102 5.02 21.89 42.80
CA THR A 102 5.90 23.04 42.52
C THR A 102 6.43 23.06 41.08
N LEU A 103 6.05 22.11 40.22
CA LEU A 103 6.41 22.04 38.79
C LEU A 103 6.18 23.34 37.99
N GLU A 104 5.24 24.18 38.43
CA GLU A 104 4.98 25.48 37.80
C GLU A 104 6.07 26.53 38.06
N SER A 105 6.83 26.41 39.14
CA SER A 105 7.87 27.38 39.50
C SER A 105 9.13 27.20 38.63
N TYR A 106 9.40 25.98 38.15
CA TYR A 106 10.60 25.64 37.38
C TYR A 106 10.60 26.21 35.96
N LYS A 107 11.81 26.42 35.41
CA LYS A 107 12.00 26.92 34.05
C LYS A 107 11.66 25.83 33.02
N VAL A 108 11.25 26.28 31.83
CA VAL A 108 10.94 25.37 30.72
C VAL A 108 12.16 24.52 30.32
N ASP A 109 13.37 25.07 30.46
CA ASP A 109 14.60 24.35 30.12
C ASP A 109 14.87 23.20 31.10
N GLU A 110 14.61 23.40 32.40
CA GLU A 110 14.72 22.37 33.44
C GLU A 110 13.71 21.25 33.21
N LEU A 111 12.44 21.60 32.95
CA LEU A 111 11.39 20.62 32.60
C LEU A 111 11.76 19.81 31.35
N LYS A 112 12.36 20.43 30.34
CA LYS A 112 12.82 19.73 29.14
C LYS A 112 13.99 18.80 29.42
N MET A 113 14.89 19.13 30.35
CA MET A 113 16.00 18.24 30.73
C MET A 113 15.47 16.97 31.38
N TYR A 114 14.51 17.09 32.30
CA TYR A 114 13.80 15.94 32.87
C TYR A 114 13.08 15.10 31.80
N LEU A 115 12.29 15.74 30.93
CA LEU A 115 11.58 15.01 29.88
C LEU A 115 12.53 14.28 28.91
N LYS A 116 13.74 14.80 28.68
CA LYS A 116 14.78 14.09 27.91
C LYS A 116 15.31 12.87 28.64
N SER A 117 15.42 12.89 29.97
CA SER A 117 15.91 11.75 30.75
C SER A 117 14.90 10.62 30.83
N VAL A 118 13.62 10.96 30.86
CA VAL A 118 12.52 9.99 30.84
C VAL A 118 12.24 9.45 29.42
N GLY A 119 12.65 10.20 28.37
CA GLY A 119 12.43 9.84 26.97
C GLY A 119 11.10 10.37 26.40
N ASP A 120 10.51 11.36 27.08
CA ASP A 120 9.21 11.94 26.77
C ASP A 120 9.28 13.12 25.79
N LYS A 121 8.09 13.66 25.48
CA LYS A 121 7.93 14.75 24.51
C LYS A 121 8.36 16.09 25.11
N THR A 122 9.49 16.62 24.63
CA THR A 122 10.06 17.92 25.02
C THR A 122 9.50 19.13 24.26
N THR A 123 8.61 18.91 23.31
CA THR A 123 8.05 19.94 22.43
C THR A 123 6.66 20.33 22.91
N GLY A 124 6.46 21.62 23.19
CA GLY A 124 5.17 22.15 23.61
C GLY A 124 5.31 23.47 24.37
N ARG A 125 4.16 24.01 24.80
CA ARG A 125 4.09 25.14 25.74
C ARG A 125 4.34 24.66 27.17
N LYS A 126 4.66 25.55 28.11
CA LYS A 126 4.99 25.16 29.51
C LYS A 126 3.91 24.29 30.17
N HIS A 127 2.62 24.53 29.90
CA HIS A 127 1.52 23.71 30.44
C HIS A 127 1.38 22.34 29.78
N GLU A 128 1.97 22.12 28.60
CA GLU A 128 1.99 20.83 27.90
C GLU A 128 3.19 19.95 28.33
N LEU A 129 4.11 20.50 29.14
CA LEU A 129 5.35 19.86 29.59
C LEU A 129 5.34 19.47 31.08
N LYS A 130 4.24 19.71 31.79
CA LYS A 130 4.06 19.32 33.19
C LYS A 130 3.25 18.03 33.30
#